data_AF-A0A967QPY0-F1
#
_entry.id   AF-A0A967QPY0-F1
#
_cell.length_a   1.000
_cell.length_b   1.000
_cell.length_c   1.000
_cell.angle_alpha   90.00
_cell.angle_beta   90.00
_cell.angle_gamma   90.00
#
_symmetry.space_group_name_H-M   'P 1'
#
loop_
_entity.id
_entity.type
_entity.pdbx_description
1 polymer ?
#
loop_
_entity_poly.entity_id
_entity_poly.type
_entity_poly.pdbx_seq_one_letter_code
_entity_poly.pdbx_strand_id
1 'polypeptide(L)' 'CPIETPEGPNIGLIGSLATYARVNDFGFIETPYRKVENGKVTDEVDYLTADEEDLYVIAQA' A
#
# COMPACT_ATOMS: atom_id res chain seq x y z
N CYS A 1 -5.71 -7.04 2.94
CA CYS A 1 -7.09 -6.53 2.98
C CYS A 1 -7.53 -6.56 4.44
N PRO A 2 -7.97 -5.43 5.03
CA PRO A 2 -8.23 -5.34 6.47
C PRO A 2 -9.41 -6.19 6.95
N ILE A 3 -10.30 -6.59 6.05
CA ILE A 3 -11.50 -7.39 6.36
C ILE A 3 -11.27 -8.88 6.07
N GLU A 4 -10.33 -9.19 5.18
CA GLU A 4 -10.13 -10.55 4.68
C GLU A 4 -9.19 -11.32 5.58
N THR A 5 -9.70 -11.71 6.75
CA THR A 5 -9.09 -12.67 7.68
C THR A 5 -10.12 -13.71 8.06
N PRO A 6 -9.76 -14.99 8.25
CA PRO A 6 -10.67 -15.97 8.83
C PRO A 6 -11.12 -15.55 10.22
N GLU A 7 -12.37 -15.81 10.56
CA GLU A 7 -12.84 -15.70 11.95
C GLU A 7 -12.33 -16.88 12.79
N GLY A 8 -12.33 -16.72 14.12
CA GLY A 8 -11.93 -17.77 15.06
C GLY A 8 -10.41 -17.78 15.37
N PRO A 9 -9.80 -18.95 15.64
CA PRO A 9 -8.42 -19.02 16.14
C PRO A 9 -7.34 -18.41 15.23
N ASN A 10 -7.64 -18.27 13.94
CA ASN A 10 -6.71 -17.74 12.94
C ASN A 10 -6.93 -16.26 12.60
N ILE A 11 -7.79 -15.56 13.37
CA ILE A 11 -8.06 -14.14 13.14
C ILE A 11 -6.78 -13.31 13.27
N GLY A 12 -6.48 -12.52 12.25
CA GLY A 12 -5.28 -11.70 12.16
C GLY A 12 -4.00 -12.44 11.78
N LEU A 13 -4.01 -13.78 11.70
CA LEU A 13 -2.84 -14.57 11.29
C LEU A 13 -2.78 -14.79 9.78
N ILE A 14 -3.93 -14.99 9.15
CA ILE A 14 -4.05 -15.23 7.71
C ILE A 14 -4.77 -14.04 7.10
N GLY A 15 -4.19 -13.48 6.05
CA GLY A 15 -4.83 -12.42 5.28
C GLY A 15 -4.43 -12.46 3.81
N SER A 16 -5.18 -11.70 3.01
CA SER A 16 -4.92 -11.54 1.58
C SER A 16 -4.33 -10.17 1.26
N LEU A 17 -3.59 -10.08 0.14
CA LEU A 17 -3.07 -8.80 -0.36
C LEU A 17 -4.23 -7.87 -0.80
N ALA A 18 -3.99 -6.56 -0.75
CA ALA A 18 -4.93 -5.58 -1.30
C ALA A 18 -4.89 -5.58 -2.84
N THR A 19 -5.92 -5.03 -3.48
CA THR A 19 -6.16 -5.09 -4.94
C THR A 19 -4.95 -4.70 -5.79
N TYR A 20 -4.19 -3.69 -5.37
CA TYR A 20 -3.02 -3.20 -6.09
C TYR A 20 -1.70 -3.43 -5.35
N ALA A 21 -1.72 -4.13 -4.20
CA ALA A 21 -0.50 -4.42 -3.48
C ALA A 21 0.38 -5.38 -4.30
N ARG A 22 1.68 -5.14 -4.28
CA ARG A 22 2.70 -5.95 -4.98
C ARG A 22 3.77 -6.38 -3.99
N VAL A 23 4.53 -7.41 -4.33
CA VAL A 23 5.74 -7.81 -3.61
C VAL A 23 6.94 -7.53 -4.51
N ASN A 24 7.92 -6.77 -4.01
CA ASN A 24 9.15 -6.47 -4.76
C ASN A 24 10.17 -7.61 -4.66
N ASP A 25 11.31 -7.48 -5.34
CA ASP A 25 12.35 -8.53 -5.40
C ASP A 25 12.96 -8.88 -4.03
N PHE A 26 12.80 -8.01 -3.03
CA PHE A 26 13.27 -8.22 -1.66
C PHE A 26 12.20 -8.79 -0.72
N GLY A 27 10.97 -8.99 -1.21
CA GLY A 27 9.87 -9.53 -0.44
C GLY A 27 9.06 -8.49 0.34
N PHE A 28 9.30 -7.20 0.14
CA PHE A 28 8.50 -6.14 0.77
C PHE A 28 7.20 -5.91 0.01
N ILE A 29 6.13 -5.60 0.75
CA ILE A 29 4.85 -5.21 0.17
C ILE A 29 4.93 -3.73 -0.18
N GLU A 30 4.53 -3.41 -1.41
CA GLU A 30 4.45 -2.05 -1.93
C GLU A 30 3.03 -1.71 -2.37
N THR A 31 2.66 -0.44 -2.22
CA THR A 31 1.36 0.10 -2.61
C THR A 31 1.52 1.28 -3.57
N PRO A 32 0.61 1.45 -4.54
CA PRO A 32 0.70 2.57 -5.49
C PRO A 32 0.27 3.90 -4.86
N TYR A 33 1.02 4.94 -5.17
CA TYR A 33 0.67 6.34 -4.91
C TYR A 33 0.81 7.18 -6.18
N ARG A 34 -0.01 8.24 -6.30
CA ARG A 34 0.14 9.22 -7.37
C ARG A 34 0.99 10.38 -6.90
N LYS A 35 1.99 10.74 -7.70
CA LYS A 35 2.87 11.87 -7.37
C LYS A 35 2.12 13.19 -7.51
N VAL A 36 2.31 14.07 -6.53
CA VAL A 36 1.77 15.43 -6.54
C VAL A 36 2.92 16.42 -6.66
N GLU A 37 2.89 17.26 -7.69
CA GLU A 37 3.90 18.28 -7.93
C GLU A 37 3.23 19.66 -8.02
N ASN A 38 3.71 20.63 -7.25
CA ASN A 38 3.18 22.00 -7.23
C ASN A 38 1.65 22.08 -7.04
N GLY A 39 1.10 21.21 -6.17
CA GLY A 39 -0.33 21.15 -5.87
C GLY A 39 -1.20 20.52 -6.96
N LYS A 40 -0.60 19.85 -7.95
CA LYS A 40 -1.32 19.13 -9.01
C LYS A 40 -0.98 17.64 -8.97
N VAL A 41 -2.01 16.81 -9.03
CA VAL A 41 -1.88 15.36 -9.16
C VAL A 41 -1.38 15.04 -10.56
N THR A 42 -0.37 14.18 -10.67
CA THR A 42 0.17 13.69 -11.94
C THR A 42 -0.41 12.30 -12.28
N ASP A 43 -0.15 11.83 -13.50
CA ASP A 43 -0.48 10.46 -13.90
C ASP A 43 0.63 9.46 -13.56
N GLU A 44 1.73 9.91 -12.97
CA GLU A 44 2.83 9.06 -12.50
C GLU A 44 2.40 8.28 -11.26
N VAL A 45 2.66 6.96 -11.26
CA VAL A 45 2.33 6.05 -10.16
C VAL A 45 3.61 5.40 -9.65
N ASP A 46 3.96 5.75 -8.43
CA ASP A 46 5.10 5.16 -7.73
C ASP A 46 4.62 4.10 -6.74
N TYR A 47 5.36 3.00 -6.67
CA TYR A 47 5.12 1.95 -5.68
C TYR A 47 6.08 2.17 -4.54
N LEU A 48 5.51 2.42 -3.36
CA LEU A 48 6.30 2.73 -2.16
C LEU A 48 6.20 1.57 -1.18
N THR A 49 7.31 1.26 -0.54
CA THR A 49 7.34 0.42 0.67
C THR A 49 6.77 1.19 1.86
N ALA A 50 6.44 0.47 2.95
CA ALA A 50 5.92 1.09 4.17
C ALA A 50 6.88 2.14 4.76
N ASP A 51 8.19 1.87 4.76
CA ASP A 51 9.20 2.82 5.26
C ASP A 51 9.34 4.06 4.36
N GLU A 52 9.15 3.92 3.05
CA GLU A 52 9.19 5.05 2.11
C GLU A 52 7.93 5.91 2.22
N GLU A 53 6.75 5.31 2.41
CA GLU A 53 5.48 6.01 2.60
C GLU A 53 5.56 7.02 3.76
N ASP A 54 6.19 6.65 4.86
CA ASP A 54 6.36 7.47 6.07
C ASP A 54 7.16 8.77 5.82
N LEU A 55 7.91 8.87 4.72
CA LEU A 55 8.68 10.06 4.35
C LEU A 55 7.82 11.15 3.69
N TYR A 56 6.58 10.84 3.34
CA TYR A 56 5.70 11.74 2.58
C TYR A 56 4.38 12.01 3.31
N VAL A 57 3.77 13.15 3.00
CA VAL A 57 2.39 13.43 3.42
C VAL A 57 1.44 12.87 2.37
N ILE A 58 0.69 11.84 2.75
CA ILE A 58 -0.27 11.17 1.87
C ILE A 58 -1.64 11.84 1.99
N ALA A 59 -2.19 12.28 0.85
CA ALA A 59 -3.54 12.82 0.77
C ALA A 59 -4.52 11.75 0.28
N GLN A 60 -5.70 11.68 0.91
CA GLN A 60 -6.83 10.92 0.39
C GLN A 60 -7.54 11.74 -0.69
N ALA A 61 -7.91 11.10 -1.80
CA ALA A 61 -8.63 11.71 -2.92
C ALA A 61 -9.97 11.00 -3.17
#